data_AF-A0A7Y0DFH8-F1
#
_entry.id   AF-A0A7Y0DFH8-F1
#
_cell.length_a   1.000
_cell.length_b   1.000
_cell.length_c   1.000
_cell.angle_alpha   90.00
_cell.angle_beta   90.00
_cell.angle_gamma   90.00
#
_symmetry.space_group_name_H-M   'P 1'
#
loop_
_entity.id
_entity.type
_entity.pdbx_description
1 polymer ?
#
loop_
_entity_poly.entity_id
_entity_poly.type
_entity_poly.pdbx_seq_one_letter_code
_entity_poly.pdbx_strand_id
1 'polypeptide(L)'
;MGFDPSTTKPEIDFPGDVAPTDLVIEDLKVGDGVEAKAGDTISAHYVGVAYSTGEEFDASWTRGAPLDFRLGVGQVIKGWDDGIVGMKVGGRRKLIIPAHLAYGDR
;
A
#
# COMPACT_ATOMS: atom_id res chain seq x y z
N MET A 1 -17.48 6.70 22.61
CA MET A 1 -16.24 6.08 22.09
C MET A 1 -16.28 6.28 20.59
N GLY A 2 -15.45 7.20 20.07
CA GLY A 2 -15.52 7.65 18.68
C GLY A 2 -15.09 6.55 17.71
N PHE A 3 -15.81 6.42 16.62
CA PHE A 3 -15.45 5.54 15.51
C PHE A 3 -14.45 6.31 14.63
N ASP A 4 -13.16 6.04 14.78
CA ASP A 4 -12.10 6.67 14.00
C ASP A 4 -11.98 5.99 12.62
N PRO A 5 -12.18 6.72 11.50
CA PRO A 5 -12.04 6.17 10.14
C PRO A 5 -10.60 5.76 9.77
N SER A 6 -9.67 5.92 10.71
CA SER A 6 -8.24 5.57 10.63
C SER A 6 -7.94 4.14 11.14
N THR A 7 -8.87 3.51 11.87
CA THR A 7 -8.62 2.23 12.58
C THR A 7 -9.32 1.04 11.90
N THR A 8 -10.23 1.30 10.96
CA THR A 8 -10.95 0.23 10.26
C THR A 8 -10.15 -0.27 9.07
N LYS A 9 -9.77 -1.53 9.13
CA LYS A 9 -9.19 -2.29 8.03
C LYS A 9 -10.01 -2.05 6.73
N PRO A 10 -9.40 -1.59 5.63
CA PRO A 10 -10.10 -1.54 4.34
C PRO A 10 -10.67 -2.91 3.98
N GLU A 11 -11.94 -2.94 3.62
CA GLU A 11 -12.48 -4.06 2.85
C GLU A 11 -12.08 -3.82 1.40
N ILE A 12 -11.13 -4.62 0.89
CA ILE A 12 -10.74 -4.57 -0.52
C ILE A 12 -11.64 -5.57 -1.26
N ASP A 13 -12.62 -5.04 -1.98
CA ASP A 13 -13.41 -5.84 -2.91
C ASP A 13 -12.53 -6.24 -4.09
N PHE A 14 -12.59 -7.52 -4.44
CA PHE A 14 -11.69 -8.15 -5.39
C PHE A 14 -11.95 -7.62 -6.80
N PRO A 15 -11.03 -6.84 -7.40
CA PRO A 15 -11.32 -6.07 -8.61
C PRO A 15 -11.36 -6.91 -9.90
N GLY A 16 -11.22 -8.24 -9.82
CA GLY A 16 -11.36 -9.18 -10.93
C GLY A 16 -10.10 -9.98 -11.24
N ASP A 17 -10.22 -10.97 -12.14
CA ASP A 17 -9.17 -11.95 -12.48
C ASP A 17 -7.91 -11.36 -13.16
N VAL A 18 -7.99 -10.18 -13.76
CA VAL A 18 -6.93 -9.65 -14.63
C VAL A 18 -6.02 -8.68 -13.86
N ALA A 19 -4.88 -9.17 -13.40
CA ALA A 19 -3.85 -8.30 -12.83
C ALA A 19 -3.40 -7.29 -13.88
N PRO A 20 -3.33 -5.98 -13.56
CA PRO A 20 -2.80 -4.99 -14.50
C PRO A 20 -1.34 -5.33 -14.81
N THR A 21 -0.86 -4.92 -15.98
CA THR A 21 0.57 -5.00 -16.35
C THR A 21 1.38 -3.82 -15.83
N ASP A 22 0.71 -2.81 -15.29
CA ASP A 22 1.30 -1.57 -14.86
C ASP A 22 0.84 -1.26 -13.44
N LEU A 23 1.65 -0.48 -12.72
CA LEU A 23 1.30 -0.02 -11.38
C LEU A 23 0.10 0.93 -11.45
N VAL A 24 -1.02 0.53 -10.86
CA VAL A 24 -2.20 1.41 -10.74
C VAL A 24 -2.18 2.05 -9.37
N ILE A 25 -2.28 3.37 -9.38
CA ILE A 25 -2.23 4.21 -8.19
C ILE A 25 -3.55 4.98 -8.08
N GLU A 26 -4.26 4.80 -6.99
CA GLU A 26 -5.52 5.48 -6.72
C GLU A 26 -5.50 6.16 -5.35
N ASP A 27 -5.50 7.49 -5.32
CA ASP A 27 -5.53 8.26 -4.09
C ASP A 27 -6.94 8.33 -3.51
N LEU A 28 -7.21 7.53 -2.48
CA LEU A 28 -8.48 7.54 -1.75
C LEU A 28 -8.60 8.78 -0.85
N LYS A 29 -7.48 9.25 -0.32
CA LYS A 29 -7.38 10.44 0.52
C LYS A 29 -6.01 11.06 0.35
N VAL A 30 -5.96 12.32 -0.06
CA VAL A 30 -4.71 13.08 -0.09
C VAL A 30 -4.42 13.58 1.33
N GLY A 31 -3.22 13.31 1.83
CA GLY A 31 -2.77 13.83 3.13
C GLY A 31 -2.37 15.30 3.03
N ASP A 32 -2.29 15.98 4.16
CA ASP A 32 -1.84 17.39 4.25
C ASP A 32 -0.39 17.50 4.75
N GLY A 33 0.26 16.37 5.04
CA GLY A 33 1.63 16.35 5.55
C GLY A 33 2.70 16.41 4.46
N VAL A 34 3.93 16.09 4.88
CA VAL A 34 5.11 16.04 4.00
C VAL A 34 4.92 14.98 2.92
N GLU A 35 5.37 15.30 1.72
CA GLU A 35 5.40 14.37 0.59
C GLU A 35 6.52 13.34 0.76
N ALA A 36 6.19 12.06 0.63
CA ALA A 36 7.12 10.95 0.70
C ALA A 36 8.04 10.93 -0.52
N LYS A 37 9.35 10.91 -0.28
CA LYS A 37 10.39 10.92 -1.32
C LYS A 37 11.33 9.74 -1.18
N ALA A 38 11.99 9.37 -2.28
CA ALA A 38 13.03 8.36 -2.26
C ALA A 38 14.14 8.77 -1.26
N GLY A 39 14.43 7.86 -0.32
CA GLY A 39 15.38 8.04 0.77
C GLY A 39 14.74 8.31 2.13
N ASP A 40 13.46 8.68 2.19
CA ASP A 40 12.72 8.91 3.43
C ASP A 40 12.31 7.60 4.13
N THR A 41 12.24 7.67 5.46
CA THR A 41 11.69 6.58 6.28
C THR A 41 10.18 6.79 6.43
N ILE A 42 9.40 5.86 5.90
CA ILE A 42 7.94 5.89 5.90
C ILE A 42 7.43 4.85 6.89
N SER A 43 6.46 5.25 7.71
CA SER A 43 5.68 4.33 8.54
C SER A 43 4.24 4.32 8.01
N ALA A 44 3.81 3.19 7.45
CA ALA A 44 2.49 3.08 6.84
C ALA A 44 1.73 1.88 7.39
N HIS A 45 0.43 2.07 7.61
CA HIS A 45 -0.50 0.97 7.77
C HIS A 45 -0.95 0.49 6.39
N TYR A 46 -0.84 -0.81 6.13
CA TYR A 46 -1.22 -1.40 4.87
C TYR A 46 -2.01 -2.69 5.06
N VAL A 47 -2.76 -3.01 4.01
CA VAL A 47 -3.40 -4.31 3.83
C VAL A 47 -2.95 -4.82 2.48
N GLY A 48 -2.31 -5.98 2.48
CA GLY A 48 -1.92 -6.73 1.30
C GLY A 48 -2.95 -7.83 1.05
N VAL A 49 -3.65 -7.72 -0.06
CA VAL A 49 -4.52 -8.79 -0.58
C VAL A 49 -3.94 -9.38 -1.85
N ALA A 50 -4.05 -10.70 -2.00
CA ALA A 50 -3.65 -11.41 -3.19
C ALA A 50 -4.62 -11.06 -4.30
N TYR A 51 -4.11 -10.48 -5.39
CA TYR A 51 -4.94 -10.10 -6.54
C TYR A 51 -5.53 -11.31 -7.29
N SER A 52 -5.08 -12.55 -7.04
CA SER A 52 -5.63 -13.75 -7.69
C SER A 52 -6.78 -14.42 -6.94
N THR A 53 -6.90 -14.23 -5.63
CA THR A 53 -7.94 -14.86 -4.80
C THR A 53 -8.75 -13.88 -3.96
N GLY A 54 -8.22 -12.68 -3.73
CA GLY A 54 -8.82 -11.66 -2.87
C GLY A 54 -8.55 -11.92 -1.41
N GLU A 55 -7.83 -12.99 -1.11
CA GLU A 55 -7.41 -13.29 0.25
C GLU A 55 -6.35 -12.31 0.70
N GLU A 56 -6.52 -11.83 1.92
CA GLU A 56 -5.52 -11.04 2.59
C GLU A 56 -4.32 -11.91 2.96
N PHE A 57 -3.14 -11.54 2.47
CA PHE A 57 -1.90 -12.24 2.81
C PHE A 57 -1.16 -11.57 3.96
N ASP A 58 -1.25 -10.24 4.10
CA ASP A 58 -0.65 -9.51 5.23
C ASP A 58 -1.47 -8.25 5.53
N ALA A 59 -1.54 -7.86 6.80
CA ALA A 59 -2.11 -6.59 7.19
C ALA A 59 -1.43 -6.06 8.45
N SER A 60 -1.05 -4.79 8.42
CA SER A 60 -0.49 -4.08 9.58
C SER A 60 -1.44 -4.09 10.78
N TRP A 61 -2.75 -4.06 10.53
CA TRP A 61 -3.78 -4.11 11.58
C TRP A 61 -3.78 -5.44 12.34
N THR A 62 -3.54 -6.56 11.65
CA THR A 62 -3.40 -7.88 12.28
C THR A 62 -2.17 -7.93 13.20
N ARG A 63 -1.10 -7.20 12.84
CA ARG A 63 0.10 -7.06 13.67
C ARG A 63 -0.02 -5.99 14.77
N GLY A 64 -1.03 -5.11 14.71
CA GLY A 64 -1.24 -4.03 15.67
C GLY A 64 -0.22 -2.88 15.57
N ALA A 65 0.65 -2.87 14.56
CA ALA A 65 1.69 -1.87 14.38
C ALA A 65 1.89 -1.51 12.89
N PRO A 66 2.21 -0.25 12.55
CA PRO A 66 2.56 0.14 11.19
C PRO A 66 3.89 -0.50 10.76
N LEU A 67 4.11 -0.62 9.46
CA LEU A 67 5.38 -1.06 8.91
C LEU A 67 6.28 0.15 8.64
N ASP A 68 7.45 0.16 9.26
CA ASP A 68 8.53 1.09 8.96
C ASP A 68 9.40 0.55 7.82
N PHE A 69 9.61 1.38 6.79
CA PHE A 69 10.50 1.05 5.70
C PHE A 69 11.09 2.30 5.08
N ARG A 70 12.23 2.14 4.41
CA ARG A 70 12.85 3.23 3.65
C ARG A 70 12.36 3.19 2.21
N LEU A 71 11.77 4.30 1.76
CA LEU A 71 11.28 4.46 0.39
C LEU A 71 12.46 4.71 -0.55
N GLY A 72 12.40 4.29 -1.80
CA GLY A 72 13.41 4.62 -2.81
C GLY A 72 14.68 3.77 -2.79
N VAL A 73 14.80 2.79 -1.89
CA VAL A 73 16.07 2.06 -1.65
C VAL A 73 15.98 0.56 -1.90
N GLY A 74 14.82 0.06 -2.38
CA GLY A 74 14.61 -1.36 -2.62
C GLY A 74 14.49 -2.21 -1.35
N GLN A 75 14.12 -1.60 -0.22
CA GLN A 75 13.80 -2.33 1.02
C GLN A 75 12.42 -3.02 0.93
N VAL A 76 11.54 -2.47 0.10
CA VAL A 76 10.20 -2.98 -0.20
C VAL A 76 10.10 -3.34 -1.68
N ILE A 77 8.98 -3.95 -2.07
CA ILE A 77 8.70 -4.26 -3.47
C ILE A 77 8.69 -3.01 -4.33
N LYS A 78 9.09 -3.14 -5.60
CA LYS A 78 9.23 -1.99 -6.52
C LYS A 78 7.94 -1.20 -6.69
N GLY A 79 6.78 -1.87 -6.65
CA GLY A 79 5.48 -1.18 -6.72
C GLY A 79 5.17 -0.32 -5.50
N TRP A 80 5.73 -0.61 -4.33
CA TRP A 80 5.67 0.31 -3.18
C TRP A 80 6.63 1.47 -3.37
N ASP A 81 7.82 1.18 -3.87
CA ASP A 81 8.85 2.17 -4.12
C ASP A 81 8.36 3.26 -5.09
N ASP A 82 7.79 2.85 -6.22
CA ASP A 82 7.17 3.76 -7.20
C ASP A 82 5.82 4.31 -6.71
N GLY A 83 5.01 3.45 -6.09
CA GLY A 83 3.62 3.76 -5.75
C GLY A 83 3.45 4.66 -4.54
N ILE A 84 4.43 4.75 -3.65
CA ILE A 84 4.33 5.59 -2.44
C ILE A 84 5.03 6.94 -2.66
N VAL A 85 5.93 7.04 -3.63
CA VAL A 85 6.54 8.32 -4.02
C VAL A 85 5.45 9.33 -4.38
N GLY A 86 5.57 10.53 -3.84
CA GLY A 86 4.58 11.60 -4.03
C GLY A 86 3.36 11.53 -3.10
N MET A 87 3.23 10.48 -2.28
CA MET A 87 2.14 10.39 -1.30
C MET A 87 2.42 11.30 -0.11
N LYS A 88 1.41 12.05 0.33
CA LYS A 88 1.52 12.93 1.52
C LYS A 88 1.18 12.19 2.82
N VAL A 89 1.90 12.51 3.90
CA VAL A 89 1.62 11.98 5.24
C VAL A 89 0.18 12.29 5.65
N GLY A 90 -0.49 11.28 6.23
CA GLY A 90 -1.92 11.33 6.57
C GLY A 90 -2.87 11.01 5.41
N GLY A 91 -2.31 10.73 4.23
CA GLY A 91 -3.06 10.26 3.08
C GLY A 91 -3.37 8.77 3.14
N ARG A 92 -4.28 8.34 2.26
CA ARG A 92 -4.61 6.94 2.00
C ARG A 92 -4.65 6.72 0.50
N ARG A 93 -3.95 5.70 0.04
CA ARG A 93 -3.81 5.36 -1.37
C ARG A 93 -4.00 3.87 -1.55
N LYS A 94 -4.65 3.48 -2.63
CA LYS A 94 -4.78 2.12 -3.10
C LYS A 94 -3.76 1.90 -4.22
N LEU A 95 -2.95 0.86 -4.06
CA LEU A 95 -1.93 0.46 -5.03
C LEU A 95 -2.29 -0.92 -5.57
N ILE A 96 -2.42 -1.04 -6.88
CA ILE A 96 -2.55 -2.32 -7.56
C ILE A 96 -1.20 -2.59 -8.23
N ILE A 97 -0.46 -3.52 -7.64
CA ILE A 97 0.92 -3.78 -8.02
C ILE A 97 0.95 -5.08 -8.82
N PRO A 98 1.44 -5.07 -10.06
CA PRO A 98 1.58 -6.28 -10.86
C PRO A 98 2.64 -7.21 -10.26
N ALA A 99 2.53 -8.51 -10.50
CA ALA A 99 3.43 -9.52 -9.93
C ALA A 99 4.91 -9.18 -10.15
N HIS A 100 5.30 -8.76 -11.36
CA HIS A 100 6.68 -8.39 -11.68
C HIS A 100 7.22 -7.14 -10.94
N LEU A 101 6.36 -6.27 -10.40
CA LEU A 101 6.77 -5.16 -9.51
C LEU A 101 6.60 -5.51 -8.02
N ALA A 102 6.01 -6.66 -7.72
CA ALA A 102 5.84 -7.20 -6.38
C ALA A 102 6.89 -8.29 -6.10
N TYR A 103 6.45 -9.56 -6.08
CA TYR A 103 7.27 -10.72 -5.73
C TYR A 103 7.68 -11.58 -6.95
N GLY A 104 7.40 -11.09 -8.17
CA GLY A 104 7.55 -11.82 -9.42
C GLY A 104 6.45 -12.86 -9.65
N ASP A 105 6.42 -13.43 -10.86
CA ASP A 105 5.73 -14.69 -11.14
C ASP A 105 6.56 -15.82 -10.50
N ARG A 106 6.12 -16.33 -9.35
CA ARG A 106 6.63 -17.61 -8.81
C ARG A 106 5.53 -18.65 -8.80
#